data_AF-A0AA40DRE1-F1
#
_entry.id   AF-A0AA40DRE1-F1
#
_cell.length_a   1.000
_cell.length_b   1.000
_cell.length_c   1.000
_cell.angle_alpha   90.00
_cell.angle_beta   90.00
_cell.angle_gamma   90.00
#
_symmetry.space_group_name_H-M   'P 1'
#
loop_
_entity.id
_entity.type
_entity.pdbx_description
1 polymer ?
#
loop_
_entity_poly.entity_id
_entity_poly.type
_entity_poly.pdbx_seq_one_letter_code
_entity_poly.pdbx_strand_id
1 'polypeptide(L)'
;MTSFPRHIDLWPGNVMYRLDKKSRIVFDANALWAHSELELGLFRNPRYPLGEVFLEECLKKVPISETKEDFDSRNITYMIRHQARKLAALVCYSFVANMKILVDRVNAEESGKKAIEGSKKTVEVDIPTVTEDLEVLVT
;
A
#
# COMPACT_ATOMS: atom_id res chain seq x y z
N MET A 1 -16.97 -2.92 4.47
CA MET A 1 -16.25 -2.27 3.35
C MET A 1 -17.06 -1.05 2.91
N THR A 2 -16.58 0.16 3.17
CA THR A 2 -17.29 1.42 2.87
C THR A 2 -16.94 1.89 1.46
N SER A 3 -17.96 2.09 0.63
CA SER A 3 -17.81 2.60 -0.75
C SER A 3 -18.25 4.06 -0.84
N PHE A 4 -17.48 4.85 -1.60
CA PHE A 4 -17.73 6.27 -1.84
C PHE A 4 -17.55 6.59 -3.32
N PRO A 5 -18.18 7.67 -3.84
CA PRO A 5 -17.87 8.15 -5.18
C PRO A 5 -16.43 8.63 -5.24
N ARG A 6 -15.64 8.06 -6.17
CA ARG A 6 -14.23 8.39 -6.42
C ARG A 6 -14.07 8.99 -7.80
N HIS A 7 -13.08 9.84 -8.01
CA HIS A 7 -12.78 10.56 -9.25
C HIS A 7 -12.00 9.71 -10.27
N ILE A 8 -11.11 8.82 -9.82
CA ILE A 8 -10.41 7.76 -10.62
C ILE A 8 -9.42 8.26 -11.69
N ASP A 9 -9.44 9.54 -12.03
CA ASP A 9 -8.38 10.20 -12.78
C ASP A 9 -7.87 11.45 -12.05
N LEU A 10 -7.72 11.35 -10.73
CA LEU A 10 -7.26 12.45 -9.89
C LEU A 10 -5.72 12.46 -9.82
N TRP A 11 -5.10 13.17 -10.76
CA TRP A 11 -3.65 13.41 -10.82
C TRP A 11 -3.39 14.90 -11.06
N PRO A 12 -2.16 15.41 -10.84
CA PRO A 12 -1.89 16.86 -10.90
C PRO A 12 -2.36 17.57 -12.16
N GLY A 13 -2.34 16.91 -13.33
CA GLY A 13 -2.82 17.50 -14.58
C GLY A 13 -4.32 17.79 -14.63
N ASN A 14 -5.11 17.10 -13.80
CA ASN A 14 -6.56 17.25 -13.71
C ASN A 14 -6.99 18.15 -12.54
N VAL A 15 -6.06 18.87 -11.91
CA VAL A 15 -6.33 19.76 -10.78
C VAL A 15 -5.82 21.16 -11.11
N MET A 16 -6.71 22.14 -11.11
CA MET A 16 -6.36 23.55 -11.23
C MET A 16 -6.57 24.27 -9.90
N TYR A 17 -5.53 24.98 -9.47
CA TYR A 17 -5.61 25.87 -8.32
C TYR A 17 -6.26 27.18 -8.73
N ARG A 18 -7.29 27.62 -7.99
CA ARG A 18 -7.81 28.98 -8.17
C ARG A 18 -6.82 30.01 -7.63
N LEU A 19 -6.98 31.27 -8.05
CA LEU A 19 -6.15 32.40 -7.62
C LEU A 19 -6.14 32.59 -6.10
N ASP A 20 -7.20 32.18 -5.41
CA ASP A 20 -7.32 32.24 -3.95
C ASP A 20 -6.45 31.22 -3.21
N LYS A 21 -5.82 30.26 -3.92
CA LYS A 21 -5.03 29.11 -3.41
C LYS A 21 -5.75 28.24 -2.38
N LYS A 22 -7.01 28.52 -2.08
CA LYS A 22 -7.84 27.82 -1.08
C LYS A 22 -8.81 26.87 -1.74
N SER A 23 -9.26 27.20 -2.95
CA SER A 23 -10.15 26.37 -3.74
C SER A 23 -9.42 25.74 -4.93
N ARG A 24 -9.85 24.53 -5.27
CA ARG A 24 -9.28 23.72 -6.35
C ARG A 24 -10.43 23.28 -7.24
N ILE A 25 -10.23 23.36 -8.55
CA ILE A 25 -11.15 22.80 -9.53
C ILE A 25 -10.55 21.49 -9.99
N VAL A 26 -11.38 20.45 -10.01
CA VAL A 26 -10.99 19.11 -10.45
C VAL A 26 -11.75 18.82 -11.75
N PHE A 27 -11.03 18.32 -12.75
CA PHE A 27 -11.54 18.05 -14.10
C PHE A 27 -11.42 16.57 -14.47
N ASP A 28 -12.13 16.18 -15.53
CA ASP A 28 -12.04 14.85 -16.15
C ASP A 28 -12.32 13.70 -15.16
N ALA A 29 -13.40 13.85 -14.41
CA ALA A 29 -13.89 12.82 -13.51
C ALA A 29 -14.36 11.60 -14.30
N ASN A 30 -13.75 10.45 -14.00
CA ASN A 30 -14.26 9.15 -14.42
C ASN A 30 -14.87 8.46 -13.21
N ALA A 31 -15.95 9.06 -12.69
CA ALA A 31 -16.39 8.78 -11.34
C ALA A 31 -16.96 7.36 -11.20
N LEU A 32 -16.56 6.65 -10.16
CA LEU A 32 -17.14 5.34 -9.83
C LEU A 32 -17.25 5.14 -8.31
N TRP A 33 -18.23 4.35 -7.89
CA TRP A 33 -18.39 3.94 -6.51
C TRP A 33 -17.35 2.88 -6.16
N ALA A 34 -16.43 3.24 -5.27
CA ALA A 34 -15.26 2.41 -5.00
C ALA A 34 -14.82 2.48 -3.56
N HIS A 35 -13.87 1.60 -3.24
CA HIS A 35 -13.16 1.62 -1.97
C HIS A 35 -12.53 2.99 -1.69
N SER A 36 -12.57 3.42 -0.43
CA SER A 36 -12.05 4.70 0.07
C SER A 36 -10.53 4.86 -0.13
N GLU A 37 -9.79 3.77 -0.31
CA GLU A 37 -8.36 3.78 -0.58
C GLU A 37 -8.01 3.78 -2.08
N LEU A 38 -8.98 3.61 -2.99
CA LEU A 38 -8.70 3.38 -4.41
C LEU A 38 -7.88 4.50 -5.07
N GLU A 39 -8.09 5.77 -4.72
CA GLU A 39 -7.30 6.89 -5.29
C GLU A 39 -5.91 7.02 -4.67
N LEU A 40 -5.65 6.42 -3.51
CA LEU A 40 -4.30 6.41 -2.94
C LEU A 40 -3.32 5.70 -3.87
N GLY A 41 -3.78 4.69 -4.62
CA GLY A 41 -2.99 4.04 -5.67
C GLY A 41 -2.54 5.00 -6.79
N LEU A 42 -3.29 6.07 -7.07
CA LEU A 42 -2.85 7.12 -8.00
C LEU A 42 -1.77 8.00 -7.38
N PHE A 43 -1.92 8.34 -6.09
CA PHE A 43 -1.01 9.25 -5.39
C PHE A 43 0.33 8.60 -5.04
N ARG A 44 0.33 7.30 -4.77
CA ARG A 44 1.53 6.49 -4.50
C ARG A 44 2.31 6.12 -5.77
N ASN A 45 1.80 6.51 -6.94
CA ASN A 45 2.41 6.23 -8.22
C ASN A 45 3.69 7.07 -8.41
N PRO A 46 4.86 6.44 -8.68
CA PRO A 46 6.12 7.17 -8.91
C PRO A 46 6.05 8.22 -10.01
N ARG A 47 5.10 8.07 -10.95
CA ARG A 47 4.83 9.04 -12.02
C ARG A 47 4.42 10.42 -11.50
N TYR A 48 3.74 10.48 -10.36
CA TYR A 48 3.21 11.73 -9.80
C TYR A 48 3.88 11.98 -8.44
N PRO A 49 4.98 12.76 -8.39
CA PRO A 49 5.73 13.00 -7.17
C PRO A 49 4.99 13.99 -6.25
N LEU A 50 3.84 13.56 -5.70
CA LEU A 50 3.05 14.32 -4.74
C LEU A 50 3.71 14.38 -3.35
N GLY A 51 4.65 13.47 -3.08
CA GLY A 51 5.42 13.38 -1.84
C GLY A 51 4.65 12.69 -0.71
N GLU A 52 5.39 12.24 0.31
CA GLU A 52 4.84 11.53 1.47
C GLU A 52 3.88 12.41 2.28
N VAL A 53 4.19 13.71 2.40
CA VAL A 53 3.35 14.69 3.10
C VAL A 53 1.92 14.73 2.54
N PHE A 54 1.76 14.59 1.23
CA PHE A 54 0.43 14.56 0.62
C PHE A 54 -0.35 13.30 1.00
N LEU A 55 0.34 12.15 1.05
CA LEU A 55 -0.26 10.88 1.46
C LEU A 55 -0.68 10.90 2.92
N GLU A 56 0.16 11.43 3.80
CA GLU A 56 -0.15 11.60 5.23
C GLU A 56 -1.39 12.47 5.44
N GLU A 57 -1.49 13.61 4.74
CA GLU A 57 -2.66 14.49 4.78
C GLU A 57 -3.93 13.82 4.23
N CYS A 58 -3.79 12.97 3.21
CA CYS A 58 -4.91 12.15 2.72
C CYS A 58 -5.36 11.14 3.77
N LEU A 59 -4.44 10.46 4.44
CA LEU A 59 -4.74 9.44 5.45
C LEU A 59 -5.35 10.02 6.73
N LYS A 60 -5.06 11.29 7.06
CA LYS A 60 -5.76 12.01 8.14
C LYS A 60 -7.26 12.19 7.86
N LYS A 61 -7.64 12.30 6.58
CA LYS A 61 -9.04 12.52 6.17
C LYS A 61 -9.77 11.24 5.82
N VAL A 62 -9.04 10.26 5.27
CA VAL A 62 -9.56 8.96 4.89
C VAL A 62 -8.79 7.90 5.67
N PRO A 63 -9.34 7.40 6.80
CA PRO A 63 -8.65 6.42 7.61
C PRO A 63 -8.47 5.11 6.85
N ILE A 64 -7.41 4.39 7.22
CA ILE A 64 -7.12 3.04 6.70
C ILE A 64 -8.29 2.13 7.06
N SER A 65 -8.79 1.41 6.06
CA SER A 65 -9.88 0.45 6.20
C SER A 65 -9.42 -0.79 6.98
N GLU A 66 -10.39 -1.53 7.53
CA GLU A 66 -10.11 -2.77 8.28
C GLU A 66 -9.33 -3.80 7.44
N THR A 67 -8.59 -4.66 8.16
CA THR A 67 -7.31 -5.29 7.79
C THR A 67 -6.23 -4.25 7.44
N LYS A 68 -5.58 -3.72 8.48
CA LYS A 68 -4.53 -2.69 8.32
C LYS A 68 -3.25 -3.29 7.74
N GLU A 69 -3.04 -4.57 8.02
CA GLU A 69 -1.89 -5.37 7.58
C GLU A 69 -1.86 -5.47 6.04
N ASP A 70 -3.03 -5.53 5.40
CA ASP A 70 -3.16 -5.65 3.93
C ASP A 70 -3.18 -4.30 3.21
N PHE A 71 -3.06 -3.19 3.94
CA PHE A 71 -3.19 -1.85 3.36
C PHE A 71 -2.22 -1.64 2.19
N ASP A 72 -0.96 -2.04 2.34
CA ASP A 72 0.04 -1.85 1.29
C ASP A 72 -0.25 -2.71 0.06
N SER A 73 -0.60 -3.99 0.27
CA SER A 73 -0.98 -4.90 -0.81
C SER A 73 -2.23 -4.44 -1.57
N ARG A 74 -3.22 -3.86 -0.88
CA ARG A 74 -4.38 -3.22 -1.54
C ARG A 74 -3.96 -2.03 -2.39
N ASN A 75 -3.09 -1.17 -1.88
CA ASN A 75 -2.59 -0.01 -2.62
C ASN A 75 -1.81 -0.42 -3.87
N ILE A 76 -0.97 -1.46 -3.78
CA ILE A 76 -0.27 -2.04 -4.94
C ILE A 76 -1.28 -2.49 -5.99
N THR A 77 -2.33 -3.20 -5.57
CA THR A 77 -3.40 -3.63 -6.48
C THR A 77 -4.10 -2.44 -7.15
N TYR A 78 -4.38 -1.37 -6.41
CA TYR A 78 -4.95 -0.14 -6.95
C TYR A 78 -4.01 0.57 -7.92
N MET A 79 -2.71 0.60 -7.63
CA MET A 79 -1.68 1.11 -8.55
C MET A 79 -1.71 0.34 -9.87
N ILE A 80 -1.72 -1.00 -9.84
CA ILE A 80 -1.78 -1.84 -11.05
C ILE A 80 -3.02 -1.52 -11.87
N ARG A 81 -4.20 -1.40 -11.24
CA ARG A 81 -5.43 -1.02 -11.93
C ARG A 81 -5.29 0.32 -12.67
N HIS A 82 -4.77 1.35 -12.00
CA HIS A 82 -4.58 2.66 -12.61
C HIS A 82 -3.57 2.64 -13.76
N GLN A 83 -2.51 1.85 -13.63
CA GLN A 83 -1.52 1.63 -14.70
C GLN A 83 -2.14 0.92 -15.90
N ALA A 84 -2.88 -0.17 -15.68
CA ALA A 84 -3.55 -0.93 -16.73
C ALA A 84 -4.57 -0.06 -17.50
N ARG A 85 -5.30 0.82 -16.80
CA ARG A 85 -6.20 1.78 -17.45
C ARG A 85 -5.45 2.76 -18.36
N LYS A 86 -4.27 3.24 -17.94
CA LYS A 86 -3.45 4.14 -18.77
C LYS A 86 -2.82 3.42 -19.97
N LEU A 87 -2.54 2.12 -19.84
CA LEU A 87 -2.06 1.27 -20.95
C LEU A 87 -3.10 1.18 -22.08
N ALA A 88 -4.38 0.99 -21.73
CA ALA A 88 -5.47 1.00 -22.70
C ALA A 88 -5.69 2.39 -23.35
N ALA A 89 -5.18 3.46 -22.73
CA ALA A 89 -5.49 4.83 -23.13
C ALA A 89 -4.43 5.52 -23.99
N LEU A 90 -3.10 5.38 -23.80
CA LEU A 90 -2.15 6.07 -24.72
C LEU A 90 -0.63 5.76 -24.70
N VAL A 91 0.02 5.04 -23.77
CA VAL A 91 1.52 5.02 -23.75
C VAL A 91 2.15 3.74 -23.18
N CYS A 92 2.66 2.84 -24.05
CA CYS A 92 3.25 1.55 -23.65
C CYS A 92 4.55 1.65 -22.84
N TYR A 93 5.40 2.65 -23.07
CA TYR A 93 6.76 2.68 -22.46
C TYR A 93 6.78 2.99 -20.97
N SER A 94 5.90 3.90 -20.49
CA SER A 94 5.85 4.24 -19.06
C SER A 94 5.19 3.15 -18.22
N PHE A 95 4.34 2.31 -18.83
CA PHE A 95 3.68 1.21 -18.15
C PHE A 95 4.68 0.14 -17.72
N VAL A 96 5.53 -0.34 -18.64
CA VAL A 96 6.48 -1.42 -18.34
C VAL A 96 7.48 -1.01 -17.26
N ALA A 97 7.98 0.23 -17.31
CA ALA A 97 8.88 0.77 -16.28
C ALA A 97 8.21 0.83 -14.90
N ASN A 98 6.97 1.32 -14.83
CA ASN A 98 6.22 1.39 -13.57
C ASN A 98 5.84 -0.01 -13.05
N MET A 99 5.50 -0.94 -13.94
CA MET A 99 5.20 -2.33 -13.57
C MET A 99 6.43 -3.04 -13.02
N LYS A 100 7.62 -2.76 -13.57
CA LYS A 100 8.87 -3.28 -13.02
C LYS A 100 9.08 -2.85 -11.57
N ILE A 101 8.86 -1.57 -11.26
CA ILE A 101 8.96 -1.05 -9.88
C ILE A 101 8.00 -1.79 -8.94
N LEU A 102 6.78 -2.09 -9.41
CA LEU A 102 5.79 -2.83 -8.63
C LEU A 102 6.22 -4.28 -8.40
N VAL A 103 6.68 -4.97 -9.44
CA VAL A 103 7.19 -6.35 -9.33
C VAL A 103 8.37 -6.42 -8.36
N ASP A 104 9.30 -5.46 -8.47
CA ASP A 104 10.46 -5.40 -7.58
C ASP A 104 10.05 -5.17 -6.12
N ARG A 105 9.02 -4.34 -5.85
CA ARG A 105 8.46 -4.13 -4.50
C ARG A 105 7.79 -5.39 -3.93
N VAL A 106 6.94 -6.06 -4.72
CA VAL A 106 6.28 -7.30 -4.28
C VAL A 106 7.30 -8.39 -3.97
N ASN A 107 8.33 -8.53 -4.81
CA ASN A 107 9.42 -9.49 -4.57
C ASN A 107 10.19 -9.17 -3.27
N ALA A 108 10.39 -7.88 -2.95
CA ALA A 108 11.02 -7.46 -1.71
C ALA A 108 10.16 -7.81 -0.48
N GLU A 109 8.84 -7.60 -0.55
CA GLU A 109 7.92 -7.99 0.53
C GLU A 109 7.88 -9.52 0.75
N GLU A 110 7.79 -10.30 -0.33
CA GLU A 110 7.76 -11.76 -0.25
C GLU A 110 9.06 -12.36 0.30
N SER A 111 10.21 -11.78 -0.06
CA SER A 111 11.50 -12.17 0.53
C SER A 111 11.60 -11.81 2.01
N GLY A 112 11.05 -10.66 2.43
CA GLY A 112 10.92 -10.28 3.83
C GLY A 112 10.02 -11.23 4.63
N LYS A 113 8.85 -11.61 4.10
CA LYS A 113 7.95 -12.59 4.73
C LYS A 113 8.62 -13.95 4.93
N LYS A 114 9.34 -14.44 3.92
CA LYS A 114 10.11 -15.69 4.00
C LYS A 114 11.22 -15.63 5.05
N ALA A 115 11.89 -14.50 5.20
CA ALA A 115 12.91 -14.32 6.24
C ALA A 115 12.30 -14.36 7.66
N ILE A 116 11.15 -13.73 7.86
CA ILE A 116 10.43 -13.76 9.15
C ILE A 116 9.92 -15.17 9.47
N GLU A 117 9.40 -15.90 8.48
CA GLU A 117 8.93 -17.27 8.66
C GLU A 117 10.08 -18.28 8.89
N GLY A 118 11.22 -18.07 8.24
CA GLY A 118 12.46 -18.81 8.52
C GLY A 118 13.02 -18.54 9.92
N SER A 119 12.89 -17.30 10.42
CA SER A 119 13.31 -16.92 11.77
C SER A 119 12.39 -17.48 12.86
N LYS A 120 11.08 -17.64 12.60
CA LYS A 120 10.15 -18.31 13.52
C LYS A 120 10.43 -19.81 13.68
N LYS A 121 10.96 -20.47 12.65
CA LYS A 121 11.38 -21.88 12.73
C LYS A 121 12.69 -22.11 13.49
N THR A 122 13.50 -21.06 13.70
CA THR A 122 14.78 -21.15 14.41
C THR A 122 14.66 -20.93 15.92
N VAL A 123 13.49 -20.49 16.41
CA VAL A 123 13.19 -20.39 17.84
C VAL A 123 12.48 -21.68 18.29
N GLU A 124 13.17 -22.82 18.20
CA GLU A 124 12.89 -23.96 19.08
C GLU A 124 13.60 -23.65 20.41
N VAL A 125 12.81 -23.32 21.43
CA VAL A 125 13.33 -23.04 22.77
C VAL A 125 13.81 -24.37 23.35
N ASP A 126 15.12 -24.48 23.55
CA ASP A 126 15.71 -25.58 24.31
C ASP A 126 15.33 -25.39 25.79
N ILE A 127 14.34 -26.14 26.24
CA ILE A 127 13.92 -26.16 27.65
C ILE A 127 14.86 -27.15 28.35
N PRO A 128 15.77 -26.71 29.24
CA PRO A 128 16.61 -27.64 29.96
C PRO A 128 15.72 -28.51 30.86
N THR A 129 15.85 -29.83 30.70
CA THR A 129 15.19 -30.84 31.52
C THR A 129 15.67 -30.69 32.96
N VAL A 130 14.79 -30.22 33.85
CA VAL A 130 15.03 -30.24 35.29
C VAL A 130 14.86 -31.68 35.76
N THR A 131 15.93 -32.46 35.70
CA THR A 131 16.01 -33.77 36.35
C THR A 131 17.38 -33.88 37.01
N GLU A 132 17.56 -33.22 38.16
CA GLU A 132 18.65 -33.54 39.10
C GLU A 132 18.50 -32.94 40.53
N ASP A 133 17.40 -32.24 40.88
CA ASP A 133 17.23 -31.65 42.23
C ASP A 133 16.26 -32.42 43.17
N LEU A 134 15.97 -33.69 42.91
CA LEU A 134 15.08 -34.50 43.78
C LEU A 134 15.78 -35.47 44.75
N GLU A 135 17.12 -35.44 44.86
CA GLU A 135 17.85 -36.27 45.83
C GLU A 135 18.19 -35.58 47.17
N VAL A 136 17.65 -34.38 47.43
CA VAL A 136 17.79 -33.73 48.74
C VAL A 136 16.44 -33.69 49.45
N LEU A 137 15.85 -34.85 49.73
CA LEU A 137 14.81 -35.06 50.75
C LEU A 137 14.62 -36.58 51.01
N VAL A 138 15.72 -37.28 51.25
CA VAL A 138 15.71 -38.54 52.03
C VAL A 138 16.73 -38.42 53.14
N THR A 139 16.29 -37.87 54.26
CA THR A 139 16.73 -38.19 55.63
C THR A 139 15.64 -37.75 56.59
#